data_AF-A0A0K0E3L6-F1
#
_entry.id   AF-A0A0K0E3L6-F1
#
_cell.length_a   1.000
_cell.length_b   1.000
_cell.length_c   1.000
_cell.angle_alpha   90.00
_cell.angle_beta   90.00
_cell.angle_gamma   90.00
#
_symmetry.space_group_name_H-M   'P 1'
#
loop_
_entity.id
_entity.type
_entity.pdbx_description
1 polymer ?
#
loop_
_entity_poly.entity_id
_entity_poly.type
_entity_poly.pdbx_seq_one_letter_code
_entity_poly.pdbx_strand_id
1 'polypeptide(L)'
;MIYKKNCIIFFLFIIFISFIKPSTFNHTIPFYPKDLQVTIYNSEYLFIPNIIKPKTNFKNERISLILHCSHDYFSSNFSKHLENWDGPISLGIFLHTNKVHSFETLCTYCSLKKIAKIEEKAQIHFIYRANPFIDGNMDTNINDYFSLINCNDTNFLTSICISKNKTENQKIKNMINYPVNVVRNIARKMSLTKYILLADFDHMFSKNFEAKMVKVANKELKNNENSVLVYRIFEVDESVTNLPENKTSLFSLMSKKKANIFHSYYPSGHSIPGLYEWINTKDSNNPTIQFEAKYSRSAWEPQFVSTKSIPFHDENFLYPLRDNTNLRWTMCRKGYRFLVVNDVFMYHIGIKHEKAKLLTSKARQWIYKRMKTVVNEYNKKLDELYPETKKKCPPFTI
;
A
#
# COMPACT_ATOMS: atom_id res chain seq x y z
N MET A 1 7.59 -78.59 -8.06
CA MET A 1 6.35 -79.36 -7.83
C MET A 1 5.92 -79.09 -6.39
N ILE A 2 4.76 -78.43 -6.20
CA ILE A 2 3.96 -78.34 -4.95
C ILE A 2 4.59 -77.51 -3.79
N TYR A 3 3.98 -76.50 -3.15
CA TYR A 3 2.68 -75.81 -3.22
C TYR A 3 2.83 -74.41 -2.55
N LYS A 4 1.95 -73.48 -2.95
CA LYS A 4 1.82 -72.09 -2.49
C LYS A 4 1.66 -71.94 -0.97
N LYS A 5 2.31 -70.93 -0.38
CA LYS A 5 1.97 -70.36 0.93
C LYS A 5 1.31 -68.99 0.75
N ASN A 6 0.09 -68.90 1.25
CA ASN A 6 -0.76 -67.71 1.27
C ASN A 6 -0.16 -66.61 2.16
N CYS A 7 0.08 -65.43 1.61
CA CYS A 7 0.15 -64.18 2.37
C CYS A 7 -1.11 -63.37 2.06
N ILE A 8 -2.08 -63.48 2.98
CA ILE A 8 -3.24 -62.60 3.06
C ILE A 8 -2.73 -61.25 3.58
N ILE A 9 -2.63 -60.26 2.70
CA ILE A 9 -2.41 -58.86 3.09
C ILE A 9 -3.77 -58.19 3.11
N PHE A 10 -4.24 -57.93 4.33
CA PHE A 10 -5.47 -57.22 4.65
C PHE A 10 -5.21 -55.72 4.45
N PHE A 11 -5.55 -55.17 3.27
CA PHE A 11 -5.59 -53.72 3.07
C PHE A 11 -6.98 -53.21 3.46
N LEU A 12 -7.09 -52.71 4.69
CA LEU A 12 -8.24 -51.97 5.20
C LEU A 12 -8.42 -50.67 4.40
N PHE A 13 -9.53 -50.60 3.67
CA PHE A 13 -10.07 -49.38 3.08
C PHE A 13 -10.42 -48.38 4.19
N ILE A 14 -9.60 -47.35 4.38
CA ILE A 14 -9.99 -46.15 5.13
C ILE A 14 -10.58 -45.18 4.12
N ILE A 15 -11.92 -45.13 4.10
CA ILE A 15 -12.70 -44.13 3.38
C ILE A 15 -12.54 -42.79 4.13
N PHE A 16 -11.64 -41.94 3.65
CA PHE A 16 -11.60 -40.52 4.01
C PHE A 16 -12.58 -39.76 3.11
N ILE A 17 -13.86 -39.74 3.50
CA ILE A 17 -14.79 -38.71 3.02
C ILE A 17 -14.51 -37.46 3.87
N SER A 18 -13.56 -36.65 3.43
CA SER A 18 -13.46 -35.27 3.92
C SER A 18 -14.51 -34.43 3.20
N PHE A 19 -15.65 -34.25 3.87
CA PHE A 19 -16.53 -33.11 3.59
C PHE A 19 -15.76 -31.83 3.91
N ILE A 20 -15.05 -31.31 2.91
CA ILE A 20 -14.60 -29.92 2.90
C ILE A 20 -15.87 -29.08 2.70
N LYS A 21 -16.55 -28.79 3.80
CA LYS A 21 -17.51 -27.67 3.83
C LYS A 21 -16.72 -26.41 3.46
N PRO A 22 -17.20 -25.60 2.51
CA PRO A 22 -16.61 -24.29 2.30
C PRO A 22 -16.78 -23.54 3.62
N SER A 23 -15.67 -23.19 4.26
CA SER A 23 -15.71 -22.30 5.41
C SER A 23 -16.35 -21.01 4.93
N THR A 24 -17.62 -20.82 5.30
CA THR A 24 -18.23 -19.51 5.40
C THR A 24 -17.28 -18.73 6.30
N PHE A 25 -16.44 -17.92 5.67
CA PHE A 25 -15.55 -16.99 6.35
C PHE A 25 -16.45 -16.13 7.20
N ASN A 26 -16.49 -16.46 8.50
CA ASN A 26 -17.14 -15.65 9.51
C ASN A 26 -16.66 -14.23 9.28
N HIS A 27 -17.61 -13.31 9.18
CA HIS A 27 -17.37 -11.90 9.45
C HIS A 27 -16.87 -11.81 10.90
N THR A 28 -15.59 -12.11 11.10
CA THR A 28 -14.88 -11.86 12.34
C THR A 28 -14.99 -10.37 12.56
N ILE A 29 -15.69 -9.99 13.63
CA ILE A 29 -15.66 -8.65 14.21
C ILE A 29 -14.21 -8.15 14.10
N PRO A 30 -13.95 -6.97 13.52
CA PRO A 30 -12.59 -6.54 13.28
C PRO A 30 -11.84 -6.51 14.61
N PHE A 31 -10.88 -7.42 14.79
CA PHE A 31 -10.01 -7.39 15.96
C PHE A 31 -9.15 -6.13 15.84
N TYR A 32 -9.45 -5.13 16.67
CA TYR A 32 -8.61 -3.97 16.84
C TYR A 32 -7.63 -4.26 17.99
N PRO A 33 -6.33 -4.44 17.70
CA PRO A 33 -5.34 -4.71 18.73
C PRO A 33 -5.23 -3.53 19.70
N LYS A 34 -4.86 -3.81 20.95
CA LYS A 34 -4.56 -2.76 21.93
C LYS A 34 -3.36 -1.95 21.46
N ASP A 35 -3.40 -0.64 21.71
CA ASP A 35 -2.30 0.27 21.39
C ASP A 35 -0.99 -0.27 21.96
N LEU A 36 0.08 -0.21 21.15
CA LEU A 36 1.43 -0.57 21.58
C LEU A 36 1.60 -2.05 22.00
N GLN A 37 0.62 -2.90 21.71
CA GLN A 37 0.72 -4.34 21.92
C GLN A 37 1.20 -5.04 20.64
N VAL A 38 2.24 -5.86 20.77
CA VAL A 38 2.70 -6.71 19.66
C VAL A 38 1.57 -7.67 19.27
N THR A 39 1.21 -7.65 17.99
CA THR A 39 0.11 -8.43 17.44
C THR A 39 0.62 -9.31 16.31
N ILE A 40 0.22 -10.59 16.31
CA ILE A 40 0.53 -11.53 15.23
C ILE A 40 -0.32 -11.21 14.01
N TYR A 41 0.31 -11.20 12.83
CA TYR A 41 -0.33 -11.06 11.54
C TYR A 41 0.04 -12.22 10.60
N ASN A 42 -0.95 -13.04 10.23
CA ASN A 42 -0.83 -14.14 9.28
C ASN A 42 0.35 -15.11 9.55
N SER A 43 0.70 -15.36 10.82
CA SER A 43 1.80 -16.23 11.31
C SER A 43 3.24 -15.84 10.92
N GLU A 44 3.43 -15.03 9.89
CA GLU A 44 4.76 -14.62 9.40
C GLU A 44 5.21 -13.24 9.89
N TYR A 45 4.26 -12.41 10.32
CA TYR A 45 4.52 -11.02 10.66
C TYR A 45 4.05 -10.70 12.07
N LEU A 46 4.75 -9.76 12.68
CA LEU A 46 4.31 -9.07 13.88
C LEU A 46 4.08 -7.61 13.51
N PHE A 47 3.10 -6.97 14.15
CA PHE A 47 2.97 -5.53 14.07
C PHE A 47 2.62 -4.92 15.40
N ILE A 48 3.03 -3.67 15.57
CA ILE A 48 2.74 -2.86 16.75
C ILE A 48 1.91 -1.68 16.27
N PRO A 49 0.62 -1.62 16.65
CA PRO A 49 -0.24 -0.53 16.25
C PRO A 49 0.07 0.73 17.05
N ASN A 50 -0.19 1.89 16.46
CA ASN A 50 -0.28 3.17 17.17
C ASN A 50 1.01 3.55 17.93
N ILE A 51 2.18 3.26 17.33
CA ILE A 51 3.47 3.79 17.77
C ILE A 51 3.41 5.32 17.90
N ILE A 52 2.76 5.95 16.93
CA ILE A 52 2.23 7.29 17.04
C ILE A 52 0.72 7.19 16.89
N LYS A 53 -0.02 7.84 17.78
CA LYS A 53 -1.48 7.91 17.77
C LYS A 53 -1.91 9.35 17.50
N PRO A 54 -2.91 9.59 16.63
CA PRO A 54 -3.42 10.93 16.43
C PRO A 54 -4.14 11.43 17.69
N LYS A 55 -3.90 12.69 18.05
CA LYS A 55 -4.62 13.44 19.09
C LYS A 55 -5.99 13.91 18.60
N THR A 56 -6.14 14.07 17.30
CA THR A 56 -7.37 14.55 16.67
C THR A 56 -8.37 13.42 16.46
N ASN A 57 -9.62 13.63 16.89
CA ASN A 57 -10.73 12.77 16.53
C ASN A 57 -11.28 13.18 15.16
N PHE A 58 -11.12 12.31 14.16
CA PHE A 58 -11.60 12.55 12.80
C PHE A 58 -13.03 12.07 12.62
N LYS A 59 -13.83 12.84 11.87
CA LYS A 59 -15.14 12.36 11.39
C LYS A 59 -14.95 11.14 10.48
N ASN A 60 -15.86 10.18 10.56
CA ASN A 60 -15.76 8.93 9.81
C ASN A 60 -15.79 9.14 8.29
N GLU A 61 -16.41 10.21 7.81
CA GLU A 61 -16.54 10.56 6.39
C GLU A 61 -15.29 11.23 5.79
N ARG A 62 -14.22 11.44 6.59
CA ARG A 62 -12.93 11.92 6.07
C ARG A 62 -12.22 10.84 5.24
N ILE A 63 -11.24 11.24 4.43
CA ILE A 63 -10.41 10.30 3.68
C ILE A 63 -9.09 10.07 4.42
N SER A 64 -8.82 8.83 4.82
CA SER A 64 -7.52 8.44 5.37
C SER A 64 -6.53 8.22 4.23
N LEU A 65 -5.40 8.92 4.26
CA LEU A 65 -4.26 8.64 3.40
C LEU A 65 -3.49 7.45 3.96
N ILE A 66 -3.42 6.37 3.20
CA ILE A 66 -2.72 5.13 3.55
C ILE A 66 -1.35 5.16 2.88
N LEU A 67 -0.31 5.24 3.70
CA LEU A 67 1.08 5.23 3.28
C LEU A 67 1.79 3.98 3.76
N HIS A 68 2.86 3.65 3.06
CA HIS A 68 3.75 2.57 3.43
C HIS A 68 5.20 2.93 3.11
N CYS A 69 6.13 2.49 3.93
CA CYS A 69 7.55 2.52 3.61
C CYS A 69 8.31 1.43 4.39
N SER A 70 9.57 1.23 4.05
CA SER A 70 10.53 0.58 4.94
C SER A 70 11.24 1.65 5.77
N HIS A 71 11.77 1.28 6.94
CA HIS A 71 12.46 2.22 7.82
C HIS A 71 13.65 2.90 7.15
N ASP A 72 14.33 2.22 6.21
CA ASP A 72 15.46 2.78 5.47
C ASP A 72 15.06 3.70 4.32
N TYR A 73 13.77 3.75 3.98
CA TYR A 73 13.18 4.76 3.09
C TYR A 73 12.52 5.91 3.86
N PHE A 74 12.17 5.69 5.13
CA PHE A 74 11.59 6.72 5.99
C PHE A 74 12.59 7.88 6.15
N SER A 75 12.10 9.11 6.02
CA SER A 75 12.92 10.32 6.12
C SER A 75 12.11 11.49 6.68
N SER A 76 12.81 12.58 7.02
CA SER A 76 12.18 13.83 7.44
C SER A 76 11.21 14.40 6.42
N ASN A 77 11.30 13.99 5.14
CA ASN A 77 10.33 14.34 4.10
C ASN A 77 8.89 13.92 4.43
N PHE A 78 8.66 13.06 5.43
CA PHE A 78 7.31 12.80 5.93
C PHE A 78 6.58 14.09 6.39
N SER A 79 7.32 15.12 6.83
CA SER A 79 6.72 16.42 7.15
C SER A 79 5.98 17.04 5.97
N LYS A 80 6.40 16.77 4.73
CA LYS A 80 5.73 17.24 3.52
C LYS A 80 4.32 16.65 3.39
N HIS A 81 4.13 15.38 3.76
CA HIS A 81 2.78 14.79 3.86
C HIS A 81 1.96 15.45 4.96
N LEU A 82 2.60 15.75 6.10
CA LEU A 82 1.96 16.47 7.19
C LEU A 82 1.59 17.92 6.84
N GLU A 83 2.13 18.50 5.79
CA GLU A 83 1.72 19.83 5.30
C GLU A 83 0.73 19.73 4.15
N ASN A 84 0.93 18.78 3.24
CA ASN A 84 0.19 18.67 1.98
C ASN A 84 -1.18 17.98 2.10
N TRP A 85 -1.37 17.05 3.06
CA TRP A 85 -2.61 16.27 3.18
C TRP A 85 -3.48 16.70 4.37
N ASP A 86 -4.65 17.31 4.14
CA ASP A 86 -5.50 17.84 5.22
C ASP A 86 -6.23 16.78 6.08
N GLY A 87 -6.21 15.51 5.67
CA GLY A 87 -6.93 14.41 6.32
C GLY A 87 -6.08 13.58 7.28
N PRO A 88 -6.68 12.54 7.90
CA PRO A 88 -5.91 11.56 8.66
C PRO A 88 -4.93 10.80 7.77
N ILE A 89 -3.81 10.38 8.36
CA ILE A 89 -2.78 9.57 7.71
C ILE A 89 -2.60 8.29 8.51
N SER A 90 -2.64 7.12 7.86
CA SER A 90 -2.17 5.86 8.44
C SER A 90 -0.93 5.39 7.69
N LEU A 91 0.18 5.26 8.42
CA LEU A 91 1.48 4.86 7.88
C LEU A 91 1.92 3.53 8.48
N GLY A 92 2.18 2.55 7.61
CA GLY A 92 2.90 1.34 7.99
C GLY A 92 4.40 1.48 7.69
N ILE A 93 5.26 1.24 8.69
CA ILE A 93 6.72 1.21 8.53
C ILE A 93 7.21 -0.21 8.74
N PHE A 94 7.84 -0.79 7.71
CA PHE A 94 8.47 -2.09 7.80
C PHE A 94 9.91 -1.98 8.31
N LEU A 95 10.22 -2.73 9.35
CA LEU A 95 11.58 -2.89 9.86
C LEU A 95 12.18 -4.18 9.28
N HIS A 96 13.41 -4.08 8.77
CA HIS A 96 14.12 -5.23 8.19
C HIS A 96 14.62 -6.19 9.28
N THR A 97 14.71 -5.73 10.53
CA THR A 97 14.97 -6.60 11.70
C THR A 97 13.85 -7.63 11.92
N ASN A 98 14.25 -8.82 12.39
CA ASN A 98 13.34 -9.88 12.84
C ASN A 98 13.09 -9.87 14.37
N LYS A 99 13.63 -8.86 15.07
CA LYS A 99 13.46 -8.64 16.50
C LYS A 99 12.75 -7.31 16.74
N VAL A 100 11.69 -7.33 17.55
CA VAL A 100 10.97 -6.14 17.98
C VAL A 100 11.88 -5.21 18.78
N HIS A 101 12.64 -5.74 19.74
CA HIS A 101 13.65 -5.01 20.49
C HIS A 101 14.97 -4.94 19.73
N SER A 102 15.11 -3.93 18.89
CA SER A 102 16.33 -3.69 18.13
C SER A 102 16.69 -2.21 18.08
N PHE A 103 17.98 -1.90 17.85
CA PHE A 103 18.40 -0.51 17.60
C PHE A 103 17.69 0.08 16.38
N GLU A 104 17.39 -0.71 15.35
CA GLU A 104 16.62 -0.27 14.18
C GLU A 104 15.23 0.24 14.60
N THR A 105 14.56 -0.45 15.53
CA THR A 105 13.29 -0.04 16.13
C THR A 105 13.41 1.29 16.88
N LEU A 106 14.42 1.44 17.75
CA LEU A 106 14.65 2.68 18.50
C LEU A 106 14.98 3.86 17.58
N CYS A 107 15.86 3.65 16.60
CA CYS A 107 16.24 4.66 15.63
C CYS A 107 15.08 5.14 14.77
N THR A 108 14.20 4.22 14.37
CA THR A 108 12.97 4.54 13.63
C THR A 108 12.02 5.33 14.53
N TYR A 109 11.80 4.88 15.76
CA TYR A 109 10.95 5.58 16.73
C TYR A 109 11.44 7.00 17.02
N CYS A 110 12.72 7.18 17.30
CA CYS A 110 13.29 8.51 17.56
C CYS A 110 13.27 9.41 16.33
N SER A 111 13.40 8.85 15.11
CA SER A 111 13.19 9.62 13.88
C SER A 111 11.76 10.16 13.77
N LEU A 112 10.75 9.39 14.22
CA LEU A 112 9.35 9.86 14.27
C LEU A 112 9.15 10.96 15.31
N LYS A 113 9.71 10.81 16.52
CA LYS A 113 9.55 11.80 17.61
C LYS A 113 10.17 13.16 17.29
N LYS A 114 11.13 13.22 16.36
CA LYS A 114 11.72 14.48 15.88
C LYS A 114 10.82 15.27 14.93
N ILE A 115 9.75 14.67 14.42
CA ILE A 115 8.84 15.35 13.49
C ILE A 115 7.79 16.12 14.29
N ALA A 116 7.84 17.44 14.14
CA ALA A 116 6.87 18.32 14.77
C ALA A 116 5.45 17.98 14.34
N LYS A 117 4.50 18.05 15.28
CA LYS A 117 3.05 17.90 15.01
C LYS A 117 2.63 16.58 14.35
N ILE A 118 3.47 15.54 14.39
CA ILE A 118 3.14 14.23 13.81
C ILE A 118 1.84 13.64 14.38
N GLU A 119 1.58 13.87 15.66
CA GLU A 119 0.37 13.42 16.37
C GLU A 119 -0.89 14.22 16.00
N GLU A 120 -0.83 15.30 15.22
CA GLU A 120 -2.04 16.03 14.82
C GLU A 120 -2.92 15.18 13.89
N LYS A 121 -2.31 14.34 13.04
CA LYS A 121 -3.06 13.55 12.05
C LYS A 121 -2.47 12.21 11.65
N ALA A 122 -1.25 11.89 12.05
CA ALA A 122 -0.64 10.60 11.71
C ALA A 122 -0.95 9.53 12.76
N GLN A 123 -1.24 8.34 12.26
CA GLN A 123 -1.33 7.09 12.97
C GLN A 123 -0.27 6.15 12.37
N ILE A 124 0.70 5.71 13.18
CA ILE A 124 1.88 5.02 12.67
C ILE A 124 2.03 3.65 13.31
N HIS A 125 2.32 2.65 12.48
CA HIS A 125 2.41 1.26 12.87
C HIS A 125 3.78 0.70 12.48
N PHE A 126 4.39 -0.09 13.34
CA PHE A 126 5.61 -0.83 13.03
C PHE A 126 5.26 -2.26 12.62
N ILE A 127 5.89 -2.75 11.55
CA ILE A 127 5.67 -4.09 11.00
C ILE A 127 7.01 -4.80 10.89
N TYR A 128 7.04 -6.07 11.28
CA TYR A 128 8.22 -6.92 11.30
C TYR A 128 7.89 -8.25 10.61
N ARG A 129 8.85 -8.81 9.87
CA ARG A 129 8.82 -10.24 9.53
C ARG A 129 9.55 -10.99 10.63
N ALA A 130 8.80 -11.48 11.62
CA ALA A 130 9.35 -11.99 12.86
C ALA A 130 8.55 -13.21 13.34
N ASN A 131 9.28 -14.23 13.79
CA ASN A 131 8.65 -15.39 14.40
C ASN A 131 8.22 -15.01 15.84
N PRO A 132 6.94 -15.20 16.22
CA PRO A 132 6.46 -14.91 17.57
C PRO A 132 7.18 -15.72 18.66
N PHE A 133 7.75 -16.89 18.32
CA PHE A 133 8.45 -17.78 19.25
C PHE A 133 9.92 -17.44 19.47
N ILE A 134 10.45 -16.39 18.82
CA ILE A 134 11.77 -15.87 19.17
C ILE A 134 11.63 -15.07 20.47
N ASP A 135 12.42 -15.43 21.48
CA ASP A 135 12.42 -14.77 22.79
C ASP A 135 12.48 -13.25 22.65
N GLY A 136 11.58 -12.58 23.37
CA GLY A 136 11.47 -11.13 23.39
C GLY A 136 10.64 -10.50 22.25
N ASN A 137 9.99 -11.28 21.40
CA ASN A 137 9.07 -10.71 20.40
C ASN A 137 7.62 -10.55 20.91
N MET A 138 7.12 -11.44 21.76
CA MET A 138 5.72 -11.42 22.23
C MET A 138 5.56 -10.94 23.68
N ASP A 139 6.53 -11.20 24.56
CA ASP A 139 6.46 -10.89 26.01
C ASP A 139 6.78 -9.43 26.37
N THR A 140 6.81 -8.54 25.40
CA THR A 140 7.49 -7.26 25.55
C THR A 140 6.58 -6.06 25.53
N ASN A 141 6.54 -5.34 26.64
CA ASN A 141 6.01 -3.99 26.70
C ASN A 141 6.94 -3.04 25.92
N ILE A 142 6.55 -2.73 24.67
CA ILE A 142 7.34 -1.85 23.81
C ILE A 142 7.57 -0.47 24.42
N ASN A 143 6.68 -0.01 25.32
CA ASN A 143 6.85 1.27 26.00
C ASN A 143 8.04 1.27 26.93
N ASP A 144 8.27 0.15 27.65
CA ASP A 144 9.43 0.03 28.51
C ASP A 144 10.69 0.10 27.64
N TYR A 145 10.70 -0.56 26.49
CA TYR A 145 11.82 -0.50 25.55
C TYR A 145 12.06 0.92 25.00
N PHE A 146 10.99 1.64 24.63
CA PHE A 146 11.11 3.05 24.21
C PHE A 146 11.51 3.98 25.35
N SER A 147 11.18 3.66 26.61
CA SER A 147 11.58 4.44 27.78
C SER A 147 13.08 4.32 28.09
N LEU A 148 13.75 3.28 27.58
CA LEU A 148 15.21 3.11 27.73
C LEU A 148 16.01 4.16 26.96
N ILE A 149 15.40 4.89 26.02
CA ILE A 149 16.09 5.86 25.19
C ILE A 149 15.51 7.27 25.34
N ASN A 150 16.39 8.25 25.50
CA ASN A 150 16.05 9.64 25.30
C ASN A 150 16.31 10.02 23.84
N CYS A 151 15.26 10.24 23.06
CA CYS A 151 15.40 10.62 21.65
C CYS A 151 16.06 11.99 21.41
N ASN A 152 16.28 12.78 22.47
CA ASN A 152 17.06 14.01 22.43
C ASN A 152 18.57 13.78 22.64
N ASP A 153 19.00 12.59 23.06
CA ASP A 153 20.42 12.24 23.15
C ASP A 153 21.00 11.93 21.76
N THR A 154 21.47 12.99 21.10
CA THR A 154 22.03 12.89 19.75
C THR A 154 23.32 12.09 19.69
N ASN A 155 24.14 12.10 20.75
CA ASN A 155 25.40 11.37 20.80
C ASN A 155 25.14 9.86 20.84
N PHE A 156 24.24 9.42 21.73
CA PHE A 156 23.83 8.03 21.79
C PHE A 156 23.16 7.58 20.49
N LEU A 157 22.22 8.37 19.95
CA LEU A 157 21.56 8.03 18.69
C LEU A 157 22.56 7.92 17.53
N THR A 158 23.57 8.77 17.46
CA THR A 158 24.58 8.71 16.39
C THR A 158 25.45 7.44 16.50
N SER A 159 25.65 6.91 17.71
CA SER A 159 26.43 5.68 17.91
C SER A 159 25.65 4.41 17.55
N ILE A 160 24.32 4.38 17.76
CA ILE A 160 23.49 3.20 17.45
C ILE A 160 22.80 3.25 16.08
N CYS A 161 22.45 4.44 15.59
CA CYS A 161 21.70 4.65 14.34
C CYS A 161 22.62 4.80 13.12
N ILE A 162 23.57 3.88 12.97
CA ILE A 162 24.56 3.94 11.90
C ILE A 162 23.93 3.49 10.58
N SER A 163 23.80 4.44 9.64
CA SER A 163 23.44 4.11 8.26
C SER A 163 24.61 3.40 7.58
N LYS A 164 24.47 2.08 7.38
CA LYS A 164 25.46 1.29 6.67
C LYS A 164 25.26 1.43 5.16
N ASN A 165 26.33 1.73 4.44
CA ASN A 165 26.34 1.65 2.98
C ASN A 165 26.03 0.22 2.53
N LYS A 166 24.89 0.05 1.87
CA LYS A 166 24.44 -1.25 1.33
C LYS A 166 25.02 -1.47 -0.06
N THR A 167 25.57 -2.65 -0.28
CA THR A 167 25.93 -3.15 -1.62
C THR A 167 24.69 -3.23 -2.52
N GLU A 168 24.88 -3.31 -3.84
CA GLU A 168 23.74 -3.52 -4.77
C GLU A 168 22.94 -4.77 -4.42
N ASN A 169 23.61 -5.88 -4.11
CA ASN A 169 22.95 -7.14 -3.74
C ASN A 169 22.13 -7.00 -2.46
N GLN A 170 22.63 -6.27 -1.45
CA GLN A 170 21.84 -5.98 -0.25
C GLN A 170 20.63 -5.10 -0.54
N LYS A 171 20.78 -4.08 -1.41
CA LYS A 171 19.64 -3.24 -1.84
C LYS A 171 18.58 -4.05 -2.57
N ILE A 172 18.98 -4.94 -3.48
CA ILE A 172 18.07 -5.86 -4.18
C ILE A 172 17.39 -6.79 -3.18
N LYS A 173 18.14 -7.39 -2.24
CA LYS A 173 17.59 -8.27 -1.21
C LYS A 173 16.57 -7.55 -0.33
N ASN A 174 16.87 -6.33 0.11
CA ASN A 174 15.93 -5.51 0.89
C ASN A 174 14.66 -5.20 0.07
N MET A 175 14.83 -4.88 -1.22
CA MET A 175 13.73 -4.58 -2.13
C MET A 175 12.77 -5.77 -2.29
N ILE A 176 13.29 -6.96 -2.60
CA ILE A 176 12.44 -8.16 -2.83
C ILE A 176 11.84 -8.72 -1.53
N ASN A 177 12.48 -8.44 -0.39
CA ASN A 177 11.98 -8.89 0.92
C ASN A 177 10.98 -7.92 1.54
N TYR A 178 10.86 -6.69 1.04
CA TYR A 178 9.89 -5.72 1.53
C TYR A 178 8.45 -6.22 1.27
N PRO A 179 7.67 -6.54 2.32
CA PRO A 179 6.35 -7.14 2.18
C PRO A 179 5.29 -6.06 1.90
N VAL A 180 5.44 -5.34 0.80
CA VAL A 180 4.69 -4.11 0.49
C VAL A 180 3.18 -4.23 0.71
N ASN A 181 2.58 -5.35 0.31
CA ASN A 181 1.14 -5.56 0.42
C ASN A 181 0.68 -5.88 1.84
N VAL A 182 1.51 -6.53 2.66
CA VAL A 182 1.24 -6.70 4.10
C VAL A 182 1.23 -5.32 4.77
N VAL A 183 2.21 -4.46 4.46
CA VAL A 183 2.31 -3.11 5.03
C VAL A 183 1.10 -2.25 4.62
N ARG A 184 0.73 -2.26 3.33
CA ARG A 184 -0.48 -1.58 2.82
C ARG A 184 -1.74 -2.08 3.52
N ASN A 185 -1.90 -3.40 3.65
CA ASN A 185 -3.08 -4.00 4.27
C ASN A 185 -3.17 -3.68 5.77
N ILE A 186 -2.06 -3.71 6.52
CA ILE A 186 -2.04 -3.35 7.94
C ILE A 186 -2.36 -1.86 8.12
N ALA A 187 -1.67 -0.96 7.42
CA ALA A 187 -1.93 0.48 7.50
C ALA A 187 -3.40 0.79 7.14
N ARG A 188 -3.92 0.15 6.09
CA ARG A 188 -5.34 0.26 5.75
C ARG A 188 -6.25 -0.30 6.86
N LYS A 189 -6.00 -1.48 7.41
CA LYS A 189 -6.83 -2.06 8.49
C LYS A 189 -6.90 -1.13 9.69
N MET A 190 -5.80 -0.45 10.00
CA MET A 190 -5.71 0.47 11.13
C MET A 190 -6.30 1.86 10.87
N SER A 191 -6.56 2.23 9.61
CA SER A 191 -7.08 3.54 9.24
C SER A 191 -8.39 3.88 9.96
N LEU A 192 -8.56 5.15 10.33
CA LEU A 192 -9.64 5.59 11.22
C LEU A 192 -10.97 5.88 10.51
N THR A 193 -10.98 6.02 9.19
CA THR A 193 -12.14 6.57 8.47
C THR A 193 -12.70 5.62 7.42
N LYS A 194 -13.95 5.88 7.01
CA LYS A 194 -14.69 5.11 6.00
C LYS A 194 -14.03 5.19 4.63
N TYR A 195 -13.56 6.36 4.21
CA TYR A 195 -12.91 6.51 2.92
C TYR A 195 -11.40 6.46 3.04
N ILE A 196 -10.75 5.88 2.04
CA ILE A 196 -9.31 5.72 1.99
C ILE A 196 -8.76 6.12 0.62
N LEU A 197 -7.50 6.51 0.61
CA LEU A 197 -6.67 6.70 -0.57
C LEU A 197 -5.32 6.01 -0.28
N LEU A 198 -4.82 5.18 -1.20
CA LEU A 198 -3.51 4.54 -1.06
C LEU A 198 -2.47 5.25 -1.94
N ALA A 199 -1.32 5.59 -1.37
CA ALA A 199 -0.25 6.28 -2.09
C ALA A 199 1.14 5.80 -1.69
N ASP A 200 2.12 6.04 -2.57
CA ASP A 200 3.53 5.87 -2.27
C ASP A 200 4.03 7.09 -1.46
N PHE A 201 5.15 6.91 -0.76
CA PHE A 201 5.67 7.88 0.20
C PHE A 201 6.27 9.15 -0.44
N ASP A 202 6.39 9.21 -1.76
CA ASP A 202 6.85 10.35 -2.56
C ASP A 202 5.73 11.03 -3.38
N HIS A 203 4.48 10.57 -3.22
CA HIS A 203 3.31 11.20 -3.83
C HIS A 203 2.79 12.37 -3.00
N MET A 204 2.51 13.48 -3.66
CA MET A 204 1.85 14.67 -3.12
C MET A 204 0.55 14.94 -3.88
N PHE A 205 -0.26 15.87 -3.37
CA PHE A 205 -1.61 16.15 -3.83
C PHE A 205 -1.80 17.62 -4.14
N SER A 206 -2.69 17.91 -5.10
CA SER A 206 -3.17 19.27 -5.36
C SER A 206 -3.82 19.88 -4.10
N LYS A 207 -3.88 21.21 -4.03
CA LYS A 207 -4.47 21.92 -2.88
C LYS A 207 -5.92 21.52 -2.63
N ASN A 208 -6.28 21.38 -1.36
CA ASN A 208 -7.61 20.98 -0.90
C ASN A 208 -8.11 19.63 -1.46
N PHE A 209 -7.21 18.74 -1.88
CA PHE A 209 -7.57 17.45 -2.49
C PHE A 209 -8.57 16.68 -1.64
N GLU A 210 -8.27 16.50 -0.35
CA GLU A 210 -9.11 15.70 0.56
C GLU A 210 -10.50 16.33 0.72
N ALA A 211 -10.57 17.62 1.02
CA ALA A 211 -11.83 18.33 1.21
C ALA A 211 -12.72 18.29 -0.04
N LYS A 212 -12.12 18.41 -1.23
CA LYS A 212 -12.82 18.28 -2.52
C LYS A 212 -13.33 16.85 -2.72
N MET A 213 -12.50 15.84 -2.48
CA MET A 213 -12.83 14.43 -2.72
C MET A 213 -13.82 13.85 -1.71
N VAL A 214 -13.84 14.33 -0.46
CA VAL A 214 -14.84 13.94 0.55
C VAL A 214 -16.26 14.23 0.05
N LYS A 215 -16.47 15.36 -0.63
CA LYS A 215 -17.78 15.73 -1.18
C LYS A 215 -18.23 14.75 -2.27
N VAL A 216 -17.32 14.40 -3.18
CA VAL A 216 -17.59 13.43 -4.24
C VAL A 216 -17.82 12.04 -3.65
N ALA A 217 -17.02 11.63 -2.65
CA ALA A 217 -17.16 10.34 -1.98
C ALA A 217 -18.51 10.20 -1.26
N ASN A 218 -18.94 11.25 -0.55
CA ASN A 218 -20.25 11.26 0.12
C ASN A 218 -21.43 11.19 -0.83
N LYS A 219 -21.27 11.70 -2.06
CA LYS A 219 -22.29 11.61 -3.09
C LYS A 219 -22.29 10.25 -3.79
N GLU A 220 -21.12 9.81 -4.25
CA GLU A 220 -21.00 8.71 -5.22
C GLU A 220 -20.69 7.35 -4.57
N LEU A 221 -20.07 7.32 -3.38
CA LEU A 221 -19.64 6.07 -2.72
C LEU A 221 -20.51 5.69 -1.51
N LYS A 222 -21.30 6.62 -0.97
CA LYS A 222 -22.03 6.39 0.30
C LYS A 222 -22.91 5.15 0.28
N ASN A 223 -23.62 4.92 -0.82
CA ASN A 223 -24.56 3.81 -1.04
C ASN A 223 -24.11 2.87 -2.19
N ASN A 224 -22.88 3.00 -2.67
CA ASN A 224 -22.38 2.26 -3.82
C ASN A 224 -20.96 1.77 -3.54
N GLU A 225 -20.88 0.63 -2.84
CA GLU A 225 -19.62 0.05 -2.38
C GLU A 225 -18.74 -0.50 -3.51
N ASN A 226 -19.32 -0.67 -4.71
CA ASN A 226 -18.63 -1.16 -5.91
C ASN A 226 -18.22 -0.04 -6.85
N SER A 227 -17.94 1.15 -6.32
CA SER A 227 -17.40 2.27 -7.11
C SER A 227 -16.15 2.84 -6.45
N VAL A 228 -15.26 3.39 -7.28
CA VAL A 228 -14.11 4.16 -6.82
C VAL A 228 -13.95 5.43 -7.63
N LEU A 229 -13.40 6.45 -6.98
CA LEU A 229 -13.20 7.77 -7.56
C LEU A 229 -11.77 7.90 -8.06
N VAL A 230 -11.60 7.75 -9.37
CA VAL A 230 -10.31 7.82 -10.04
C VAL A 230 -9.90 9.27 -10.25
N TYR A 231 -8.64 9.58 -9.97
CA TYR A 231 -8.03 10.88 -10.25
C TYR A 231 -6.74 10.69 -11.04
N ARG A 232 -6.23 11.79 -11.63
CA ARG A 232 -5.03 11.76 -12.46
C ARG A 232 -3.75 11.85 -11.62
N ILE A 233 -2.71 11.18 -12.11
CA ILE A 233 -1.36 11.21 -11.52
C ILE A 233 -0.37 11.79 -12.53
N PHE A 234 0.52 12.64 -12.02
CA PHE A 234 1.59 13.31 -12.78
C PHE A 234 2.95 13.04 -12.14
N GLU A 235 4.02 13.41 -12.83
CA GLU A 235 5.38 13.52 -12.30
C GLU A 235 5.84 14.97 -12.41
N VAL A 236 6.51 15.47 -11.38
CA VAL A 236 7.04 16.84 -11.32
C VAL A 236 8.54 16.75 -11.11
N ASP A 237 9.28 17.51 -11.91
CA ASP A 237 10.75 17.55 -11.86
C ASP A 237 11.25 18.00 -10.48
N GLU A 238 12.32 17.37 -9.99
CA GLU A 238 12.86 17.63 -8.65
C GLU A 238 13.40 19.06 -8.49
N SER A 239 13.71 19.75 -9.59
CA SER A 239 14.15 21.15 -9.55
C SER A 239 13.01 22.13 -9.29
N VAL A 240 11.76 21.69 -9.24
CA VAL A 240 10.60 22.56 -9.03
C VAL A 240 10.46 22.86 -7.54
N THR A 241 10.68 24.12 -7.16
CA THR A 241 10.51 24.59 -5.78
C THR A 241 9.04 24.84 -5.43
N ASN A 242 8.29 25.47 -6.35
CA ASN A 242 6.87 25.74 -6.20
C ASN A 242 6.05 24.60 -6.82
N LEU A 243 5.71 23.62 -5.99
CA LEU A 243 4.93 22.46 -6.42
C LEU A 243 3.52 22.86 -6.90
N PRO A 244 2.94 22.13 -7.87
CA PRO A 244 1.67 22.52 -8.47
C PRO A 244 0.50 22.38 -7.49
N GLU A 245 -0.14 23.49 -7.15
CA GLU A 245 -1.30 23.51 -6.27
C GLU A 245 -2.62 23.20 -7.01
N ASN A 246 -2.69 23.45 -8.31
CA ASN A 246 -3.92 23.45 -9.09
C ASN A 246 -3.67 23.15 -10.59
N LYS A 247 -4.72 22.98 -11.40
CA LYS A 247 -4.56 22.57 -12.81
C LYS A 247 -3.81 23.59 -13.64
N THR A 248 -4.02 24.89 -13.37
CA THR A 248 -3.31 25.99 -14.03
C THR A 248 -1.80 25.93 -13.80
N SER A 249 -1.37 25.77 -12.54
CA SER A 249 0.05 25.66 -12.19
C SER A 249 0.67 24.36 -12.72
N LEU A 250 -0.03 23.24 -12.64
CA LEU A 250 0.40 21.98 -13.24
C LEU A 250 0.62 22.12 -14.75
N PHE A 251 -0.34 22.71 -15.48
CA PHE A 251 -0.23 22.87 -16.93
C PHE A 251 0.88 23.84 -17.32
N SER A 252 1.13 24.88 -16.52
CA SER A 252 2.28 25.77 -16.68
C SER A 252 3.61 25.02 -16.50
N LEU A 253 3.70 24.06 -15.58
CA LEU A 253 4.88 23.20 -15.45
C LEU A 253 5.00 22.23 -16.64
N MET A 254 3.89 21.68 -17.12
CA MET A 254 3.90 20.80 -18.29
C MET A 254 4.37 21.52 -19.56
N SER A 255 3.91 22.75 -19.80
CA SER A 255 4.36 23.55 -20.95
C SER A 255 5.85 23.89 -20.89
N LYS A 256 6.40 24.01 -19.67
CA LYS A 256 7.84 24.19 -19.40
C LYS A 256 8.63 22.88 -19.36
N LYS A 257 8.01 21.74 -19.66
CA LYS A 257 8.62 20.39 -19.56
C LYS A 257 9.16 20.06 -18.15
N LYS A 258 8.57 20.67 -17.12
CA LYS A 258 8.87 20.46 -15.69
C LYS A 258 7.84 19.59 -14.99
N ALA A 259 6.79 19.18 -15.70
CA ALA A 259 5.87 18.14 -15.26
C ALA A 259 5.38 17.33 -16.48
N ASN A 260 4.92 16.10 -16.25
CA ASN A 260 4.31 15.27 -17.28
C ASN A 260 3.29 14.29 -16.67
N ILE A 261 2.53 13.57 -17.50
CA ILE A 261 1.79 12.39 -17.04
C ILE A 261 2.80 11.41 -16.44
N PHE A 262 2.48 10.86 -15.27
CA PHE A 262 3.34 9.91 -14.58
C PHE A 262 3.68 8.72 -15.48
N HIS A 263 4.97 8.40 -15.60
CA HIS A 263 5.46 7.39 -16.53
C HIS A 263 4.91 7.57 -17.95
N SER A 264 5.01 8.78 -18.50
CA SER A 264 4.57 9.11 -19.86
C SER A 264 5.12 8.17 -20.95
N TYR A 265 6.28 7.54 -20.72
CA TYR A 265 6.87 6.50 -21.56
C TYR A 265 6.11 5.15 -21.57
N TYR A 266 5.19 4.94 -20.64
CA TYR A 266 4.39 3.73 -20.48
C TYR A 266 2.87 4.06 -20.40
N PRO A 267 2.27 4.54 -21.49
CA PRO A 267 0.89 5.05 -21.50
C PRO A 267 -0.15 3.99 -21.12
N SER A 268 0.14 2.72 -21.38
CA SER A 268 -0.74 1.60 -20.99
C SER A 268 -0.98 1.52 -19.46
N GLY A 269 -0.03 2.04 -18.67
CA GLY A 269 -0.09 2.03 -17.20
C GLY A 269 -0.90 3.18 -16.59
N HIS A 270 -0.78 4.39 -17.12
CA HIS A 270 -1.25 5.60 -16.41
C HIS A 270 -2.08 6.58 -17.23
N SER A 271 -2.13 6.47 -18.56
CA SER A 271 -2.94 7.39 -19.37
C SER A 271 -4.44 7.21 -19.08
N ILE A 272 -5.16 8.32 -18.94
CA ILE A 272 -6.62 8.36 -18.79
C ILE A 272 -7.18 9.25 -19.92
N PRO A 273 -8.17 8.81 -20.70
CA PRO A 273 -8.78 9.62 -21.77
C PRO A 273 -9.35 10.96 -21.28
N GLY A 274 -9.54 11.93 -22.18
CA GLY A 274 -10.15 13.22 -21.83
C GLY A 274 -9.26 14.16 -21.02
N LEU A 275 -7.92 14.11 -21.20
CA LEU A 275 -6.99 14.98 -20.48
C LEU A 275 -7.23 16.47 -20.77
N TYR A 276 -7.39 16.86 -22.04
CA TYR A 276 -7.60 18.26 -22.41
C TYR A 276 -8.90 18.82 -21.84
N GLU A 277 -9.99 18.05 -21.89
CA GLU A 277 -11.26 18.41 -21.26
C GLU A 277 -11.10 18.56 -19.74
N TRP A 278 -10.37 17.64 -19.10
CA TRP A 278 -10.09 17.71 -17.66
C TRP A 278 -9.27 18.96 -17.28
N ILE A 279 -8.25 19.31 -18.07
CA ILE A 279 -7.43 20.52 -17.87
C ILE A 279 -8.28 21.78 -18.04
N ASN A 280 -9.15 21.80 -19.07
CA ASN A 280 -9.96 22.98 -19.40
C ASN A 280 -11.21 23.14 -18.51
N THR A 281 -11.59 22.10 -17.76
CA THR A 281 -12.60 22.21 -16.71
C THR A 281 -12.06 23.11 -15.61
N LYS A 282 -12.79 24.16 -15.20
CA LYS A 282 -12.33 25.06 -14.12
C LYS A 282 -12.13 24.29 -12.81
N ASP A 283 -11.11 24.65 -12.04
CA ASP A 283 -10.94 24.16 -10.67
C ASP A 283 -12.20 24.51 -9.86
N SER A 284 -12.72 23.53 -9.12
CA SER A 284 -13.98 23.68 -8.39
C SER A 284 -13.83 23.22 -6.95
N ASN A 285 -14.49 23.92 -6.03
CA ASN A 285 -14.66 23.44 -4.65
C ASN A 285 -15.61 22.24 -4.56
N ASN A 286 -16.35 21.94 -5.62
CA ASN A 286 -17.28 20.82 -5.72
C ASN A 286 -17.03 20.07 -7.04
N PRO A 287 -15.99 19.22 -7.13
CA PRO A 287 -15.75 18.41 -8.31
C PRO A 287 -16.90 17.46 -8.60
N THR A 288 -16.98 16.97 -9.83
CA THR A 288 -17.96 15.99 -10.28
C THR A 288 -17.29 14.86 -11.05
N ILE A 289 -18.07 13.84 -11.42
CA ILE A 289 -17.60 12.80 -12.31
C ILE A 289 -17.48 13.36 -13.73
N GLN A 290 -16.32 13.16 -14.37
CA GLN A 290 -16.09 13.42 -15.79
C GLN A 290 -16.72 12.30 -16.63
N PHE A 291 -16.35 11.04 -16.34
CA PHE A 291 -16.89 9.86 -17.01
C PHE A 291 -16.61 8.58 -16.19
N GLU A 292 -17.27 7.48 -16.55
CA GLU A 292 -16.93 6.14 -16.07
C GLU A 292 -15.93 5.47 -17.01
N ALA A 293 -14.74 5.16 -16.51
CA ALA A 293 -13.70 4.49 -17.27
C ALA A 293 -13.90 2.97 -17.28
N LYS A 294 -13.81 2.37 -18.47
CA LYS A 294 -13.71 0.91 -18.59
C LYS A 294 -12.31 0.46 -18.19
N TYR A 295 -12.22 -0.52 -17.29
CA TYR A 295 -10.98 -1.19 -16.96
C TYR A 295 -10.58 -2.17 -18.07
N SER A 296 -9.96 -1.66 -19.14
CA SER A 296 -9.72 -2.40 -20.39
C SER A 296 -8.27 -2.87 -20.58
N ARG A 297 -7.32 -2.40 -19.76
CA ARG A 297 -5.90 -2.68 -19.90
C ARG A 297 -5.38 -3.29 -18.60
N SER A 298 -4.76 -4.47 -18.66
CA SER A 298 -4.20 -5.15 -17.48
C SER A 298 -3.03 -4.39 -16.84
N ALA A 299 -2.39 -3.52 -17.61
CA ALA A 299 -1.36 -2.62 -17.11
C ALA A 299 -1.90 -1.39 -16.39
N TRP A 300 -3.18 -1.03 -16.61
CA TRP A 300 -3.69 0.23 -16.08
C TRP A 300 -3.76 0.20 -14.56
N GLU A 301 -3.06 1.15 -13.94
CA GLU A 301 -2.96 1.31 -12.51
C GLU A 301 -3.56 2.65 -12.07
N PRO A 302 -4.90 2.78 -12.14
CA PRO A 302 -5.58 3.97 -11.65
C PRO A 302 -5.31 4.16 -10.16
N GLN A 303 -5.18 5.44 -9.80
CA GLN A 303 -5.15 5.93 -8.43
C GLN A 303 -6.55 6.40 -8.07
N PHE A 304 -7.01 6.12 -6.85
CA PHE A 304 -8.41 6.33 -6.50
C PHE A 304 -8.67 6.56 -5.01
N VAL A 305 -9.79 7.25 -4.73
CA VAL A 305 -10.46 7.24 -3.43
C VAL A 305 -11.52 6.14 -3.44
N SER A 306 -11.66 5.43 -2.33
CA SER A 306 -12.59 4.30 -2.19
C SER A 306 -13.14 4.20 -0.78
N THR A 307 -14.11 3.32 -0.55
CA THR A 307 -14.42 2.87 0.81
C THR A 307 -13.31 1.97 1.34
N LYS A 308 -13.19 1.90 2.67
CA LYS A 308 -12.29 0.98 3.38
C LYS A 308 -12.64 -0.49 3.12
N SER A 309 -13.79 -0.81 2.50
CA SER A 309 -14.29 -2.18 2.26
C SER A 309 -13.86 -2.82 0.93
N ILE A 310 -13.09 -2.14 0.07
CA ILE A 310 -12.57 -2.74 -1.17
C ILE A 310 -11.80 -4.05 -0.93
N PRO A 311 -11.45 -4.86 -1.93
CA PRO A 311 -10.56 -6.01 -1.70
C PRO A 311 -9.22 -5.58 -1.10
N PHE A 312 -8.57 -6.44 -0.33
CA PHE A 312 -7.18 -6.21 0.09
C PHE A 312 -6.22 -6.47 -1.08
N HIS A 313 -5.01 -5.90 -1.00
CA HIS A 313 -3.93 -6.33 -1.88
C HIS A 313 -3.60 -7.79 -1.60
N ASP A 314 -3.30 -8.56 -2.64
CA ASP A 314 -2.87 -9.95 -2.48
C ASP A 314 -1.41 -9.98 -1.98
N GLU A 315 -1.23 -10.52 -0.78
CA GLU A 315 0.05 -10.51 -0.05
C GLU A 315 1.10 -11.45 -0.68
N ASN A 316 0.71 -12.30 -1.64
CA ASN A 316 1.65 -13.14 -2.38
C ASN A 316 2.42 -12.37 -3.46
N PHE A 317 1.95 -11.18 -3.84
CA PHE A 317 2.64 -10.36 -4.84
C PHE A 317 3.86 -9.65 -4.24
N LEU A 318 5.01 -9.88 -4.85
CA LEU A 318 6.29 -9.33 -4.41
C LEU A 318 6.60 -8.00 -5.10
N TYR A 319 7.16 -7.06 -4.35
CA TYR A 319 7.71 -5.82 -4.90
C TYR A 319 8.98 -6.12 -5.72
N PRO A 320 9.20 -5.50 -6.90
CA PRO A 320 8.40 -4.46 -7.55
C PRO A 320 7.68 -4.95 -8.82
N LEU A 321 7.01 -6.11 -8.76
CA LEU A 321 6.36 -6.73 -9.92
C LEU A 321 4.86 -6.97 -9.68
N ARG A 322 4.01 -6.11 -10.25
CA ARG A 322 2.54 -6.16 -10.14
C ARG A 322 1.99 -6.13 -8.71
N ASP A 323 2.79 -5.67 -7.75
CA ASP A 323 2.42 -5.60 -6.34
C ASP A 323 1.26 -4.65 -6.06
N ASN A 324 1.08 -3.58 -6.85
CA ASN A 324 -0.05 -2.67 -6.70
C ASN A 324 -1.21 -2.96 -7.66
N THR A 325 -0.91 -3.40 -8.88
CA THR A 325 -1.90 -3.62 -9.95
C THR A 325 -2.88 -4.76 -9.64
N ASN A 326 -2.48 -5.78 -8.85
CA ASN A 326 -3.38 -6.89 -8.49
C ASN A 326 -4.67 -6.39 -7.83
N LEU A 327 -4.63 -5.41 -6.92
CA LEU A 327 -5.85 -4.88 -6.30
C LEU A 327 -6.82 -4.33 -7.35
N ARG A 328 -6.33 -3.55 -8.31
CA ARG A 328 -7.15 -2.95 -9.37
C ARG A 328 -7.77 -4.03 -10.24
N TRP A 329 -7.01 -5.09 -10.51
CA TRP A 329 -7.52 -6.23 -11.26
C TRP A 329 -8.60 -6.99 -10.49
N THR A 330 -8.39 -7.30 -9.20
CA THR A 330 -9.43 -7.88 -8.33
C THR A 330 -10.69 -7.02 -8.34
N MET A 331 -10.56 -5.70 -8.28
CA MET A 331 -11.70 -4.77 -8.33
C MET A 331 -12.43 -4.86 -9.66
N CYS A 332 -11.73 -4.89 -10.80
CA CYS A 332 -12.37 -5.15 -12.10
C CYS A 332 -13.15 -6.46 -12.07
N ARG A 333 -12.52 -7.55 -11.59
CA ARG A 333 -13.14 -8.87 -11.53
C ARG A 333 -14.36 -8.91 -10.60
N LYS A 334 -14.40 -8.06 -9.57
CA LYS A 334 -15.57 -7.85 -8.70
C LYS A 334 -16.62 -6.90 -9.26
N GLY A 335 -16.45 -6.38 -10.48
CA GLY A 335 -17.41 -5.49 -11.12
C GLY A 335 -17.39 -4.06 -10.59
N TYR A 336 -16.25 -3.59 -10.07
CA TYR A 336 -16.13 -2.19 -9.65
C TYR A 336 -16.22 -1.23 -10.83
N ARG A 337 -16.88 -0.09 -10.59
CA ARG A 337 -16.96 1.06 -11.50
C ARG A 337 -15.84 2.05 -11.18
N PHE A 338 -15.17 2.55 -12.21
CA PHE A 338 -14.06 3.49 -12.09
C PHE A 338 -14.50 4.88 -12.54
N LEU A 339 -14.96 5.69 -11.59
CA LEU A 339 -15.54 7.01 -11.87
C LEU A 339 -14.44 8.06 -11.86
N VAL A 340 -14.06 8.58 -13.03
CA VAL A 340 -13.02 9.59 -13.18
C VAL A 340 -13.54 10.95 -12.73
N VAL A 341 -12.86 11.60 -11.80
CA VAL A 341 -13.23 12.94 -11.29
C VAL A 341 -12.62 14.03 -12.17
N ASN A 342 -13.38 15.12 -12.40
CA ASN A 342 -13.01 16.21 -13.32
C ASN A 342 -12.07 17.27 -12.73
N ASP A 343 -11.63 17.09 -11.50
CA ASP A 343 -10.69 17.96 -10.78
C ASP A 343 -9.86 17.10 -9.82
N VAL A 344 -8.88 17.71 -9.17
CA VAL A 344 -7.86 17.14 -8.28
C VAL A 344 -6.86 16.21 -8.96
N PHE A 345 -5.62 16.26 -8.50
CA PHE A 345 -4.56 15.40 -9.00
C PHE A 345 -3.54 15.08 -7.92
N MET A 346 -2.85 13.98 -8.14
CA MET A 346 -1.69 13.55 -7.36
C MET A 346 -0.45 13.71 -8.24
N TYR A 347 0.72 13.90 -7.64
CA TYR A 347 1.98 13.96 -8.38
C TYR A 347 3.13 13.34 -7.59
N HIS A 348 4.01 12.66 -8.30
CA HIS A 348 5.28 12.16 -7.77
C HIS A 348 6.36 13.25 -7.87
N ILE A 349 7.13 13.48 -6.80
CA ILE A 349 8.27 14.41 -6.82
C ILE A 349 9.51 13.69 -7.34
N GLY A 350 10.08 14.23 -8.42
CA GLY A 350 11.28 13.72 -9.06
C GLY A 350 11.00 12.67 -10.13
N ILE A 351 12.02 12.37 -10.93
CA ILE A 351 12.00 11.30 -11.94
C ILE A 351 13.01 10.26 -11.51
N LYS A 352 12.59 8.99 -11.39
CA LYS A 352 13.46 7.90 -10.91
C LYS A 352 14.79 7.87 -11.69
N HIS A 353 15.90 8.07 -10.97
CA HIS A 353 17.25 8.01 -11.54
C HIS A 353 17.56 6.62 -12.14
N GLU A 354 18.42 6.60 -13.15
CA GLU A 354 18.77 5.40 -13.92
C GLU A 354 19.27 4.24 -13.03
N LYS A 355 20.08 4.54 -12.01
CA LYS A 355 20.57 3.54 -11.05
C LYS A 355 19.43 2.85 -10.28
N ALA A 356 18.40 3.61 -9.89
CA ALA A 356 17.23 3.04 -9.22
C ALA A 356 16.42 2.15 -10.17
N LYS A 357 16.32 2.53 -11.45
CA LYS A 357 15.69 1.71 -12.51
C LYS A 357 16.45 0.40 -12.73
N LEU A 358 17.78 0.42 -12.76
CA LEU A 358 18.61 -0.77 -12.90
C LEU A 358 18.43 -1.75 -11.73
N LEU A 359 18.48 -1.25 -10.49
CA LEU A 359 18.24 -2.08 -9.30
C LEU A 359 16.84 -2.71 -9.33
N THR A 360 15.82 -1.93 -9.69
CA THR A 360 14.43 -2.41 -9.85
C THR A 360 14.35 -3.50 -10.92
N SER A 361 15.05 -3.33 -12.05
CA SER A 361 15.10 -4.34 -13.12
C SER A 361 15.73 -5.65 -12.65
N LYS A 362 16.90 -5.59 -11.98
CA LYS A 362 17.55 -6.76 -11.37
C LYS A 362 16.65 -7.45 -10.34
N ALA A 363 15.97 -6.68 -9.48
CA ALA A 363 15.03 -7.22 -8.51
C ALA A 363 13.85 -7.96 -9.17
N ARG A 364 13.28 -7.41 -10.26
CA ARG A 364 12.23 -8.07 -11.05
C ARG A 364 12.70 -9.39 -11.63
N GLN A 365 13.91 -9.43 -12.18
CA GLN A 365 14.50 -10.66 -12.72
C GLN A 365 14.62 -11.74 -11.63
N TRP A 366 15.07 -11.37 -10.43
CA TRP A 366 15.20 -12.28 -9.29
C TRP A 366 13.88 -12.95 -8.88
N ILE A 367 12.76 -12.22 -8.90
CA ILE A 367 11.46 -12.74 -8.46
C ILE A 367 10.60 -13.29 -9.59
N TYR A 368 10.99 -13.11 -10.87
CA TYR A 368 10.14 -13.36 -12.03
C TYR A 368 9.52 -14.77 -12.05
N LYS A 369 10.35 -15.81 -11.83
CA LYS A 369 9.89 -17.21 -11.84
C LYS A 369 8.82 -17.47 -10.78
N ARG A 370 9.03 -16.98 -9.56
CA ARG A 370 8.06 -17.11 -8.45
C ARG A 370 6.78 -16.33 -8.78
N MET A 371 6.92 -15.12 -9.31
CA MET A 371 5.78 -14.28 -9.67
C MET A 371 4.92 -14.89 -10.78
N LYS A 372 5.50 -15.67 -11.70
CA LYS A 372 4.73 -16.40 -12.72
C LYS A 372 3.78 -17.41 -12.08
N THR A 373 4.25 -18.14 -11.07
CA THR A 373 3.39 -19.06 -10.30
C THR A 373 2.28 -18.31 -9.56
N VAL A 374 2.63 -17.23 -8.86
CA VAL A 374 1.65 -16.40 -8.12
C VAL A 374 0.56 -15.87 -9.05
N VAL A 375 0.92 -15.36 -10.23
CA VAL A 375 -0.04 -14.83 -11.21
C VAL A 375 -0.96 -15.93 -11.76
N ASN A 376 -0.45 -17.14 -11.99
CA ASN A 376 -1.27 -18.26 -12.45
C ASN A 376 -2.30 -18.68 -11.41
N GLU A 377 -1.87 -18.83 -10.15
CA GLU A 377 -2.76 -19.18 -9.02
C GLU A 377 -3.81 -18.08 -8.79
N TYR A 378 -3.38 -16.82 -8.84
CA TYR A 378 -4.24 -15.66 -8.71
C TYR A 378 -5.30 -15.58 -9.81
N ASN A 379 -4.90 -15.83 -11.08
CA ASN A 379 -5.83 -15.89 -12.21
C ASN A 379 -6.85 -17.03 -12.03
N LYS A 380 -6.40 -18.23 -11.67
CA LYS A 380 -7.28 -19.38 -11.44
C LYS A 380 -8.31 -19.09 -10.35
N LYS A 381 -7.85 -18.55 -9.22
CA LYS A 381 -8.73 -18.13 -8.11
C LYS A 381 -9.79 -17.13 -8.54
N LEU A 382 -9.43 -16.11 -9.32
CA LEU A 382 -10.38 -15.09 -9.74
C LEU A 382 -11.32 -15.57 -10.86
N ASP A 383 -10.90 -16.53 -11.67
CA ASP A 383 -11.78 -17.23 -12.61
C ASP A 383 -12.84 -18.08 -11.90
N GLU A 384 -12.48 -18.74 -10.81
CA GLU A 384 -13.41 -19.50 -9.98
C GLU A 384 -14.38 -18.59 -9.21
N LEU A 385 -13.87 -17.50 -8.60
CA LEU A 385 -14.69 -16.58 -7.81
C LEU A 385 -15.57 -15.67 -8.66
N TYR A 386 -15.12 -15.27 -9.86
CA TYR A 386 -15.76 -14.27 -10.70
C TYR A 386 -15.81 -14.70 -12.19
N PRO A 387 -16.54 -15.77 -12.54
CA PRO A 387 -16.63 -16.25 -13.92
C PRO A 387 -17.26 -15.23 -14.88
N GLU A 388 -18.25 -14.47 -14.41
CA GLU A 388 -19.02 -13.48 -15.21
C GLU A 388 -18.19 -12.29 -15.72
N THR A 389 -17.08 -11.98 -15.05
CA THR A 389 -16.20 -10.86 -15.42
C THR A 389 -14.94 -11.31 -16.15
N LYS A 390 -14.72 -12.63 -16.30
CA LYS A 390 -13.54 -13.20 -16.97
C LYS A 390 -13.31 -12.65 -18.38
N LYS A 391 -14.38 -12.48 -19.15
CA LYS A 391 -14.33 -11.91 -20.52
C LYS A 391 -14.47 -10.38 -20.55
N LYS A 392 -14.86 -9.74 -19.44
CA LYS A 392 -15.06 -8.28 -19.33
C LYS A 392 -13.78 -7.56 -18.92
N CYS A 393 -12.97 -8.20 -18.08
CA CYS A 393 -11.68 -7.70 -17.62
C CYS A 393 -10.54 -8.23 -18.49
N PRO A 394 -9.46 -7.46 -18.68
CA PRO A 394 -8.29 -7.90 -19.45
C PRO A 394 -7.58 -9.07 -18.74
N PRO A 395 -6.86 -9.94 -19.47
CA PRO A 395 -6.06 -10.99 -18.84
C PRO A 395 -4.92 -10.39 -18.02
N PHE A 396 -4.68 -10.90 -16.81
CA PHE A 396 -3.60 -10.43 -15.94
C PHE A 396 -2.31 -11.21 -16.18
N THR A 397 -1.23 -10.50 -16.52
CA THR A 397 0.05 -11.07 -16.96
C THR A 397 1.25 -10.31 -16.39
N ILE A 398 2.43 -10.94 -16.39
CA ILE A 398 3.72 -10.35 -15.99
C ILE A 398 4.78 -10.40 -17.09
#